data_AF-A0A1H6Y3R5-F1
#
_entry.id   AF-A0A1H6Y3R5-F1
#
_cell.length_a   1.000
_cell.length_b   1.000
_cell.length_c   1.000
_cell.angle_alpha   90.00
_cell.angle_beta   90.00
_cell.angle_gamma   90.00
#
_symmetry.space_group_name_H-M   'P 1'
#
loop_
_entity.id
_entity.type
_entity.pdbx_description
1 polymer ?
#
loop_
_entity_poly.entity_id
_entity_poly.type
_entity_poly.pdbx_seq_one_letter_code
_entity_poly.pdbx_strand_id
1 'polypeptide(L)'
;MKKLFLFIGLLLSFLVVSCSGSDAYQGEWKATNNNKEEFFIAFDRDNFIVTDAQGNTETYEYTQHSYKSHNSVVTYGIRLSKDGRELKVHFPIPKNENIGYIMSAHDQIIFTLSRDEFITPDDINKF
;
A
#
# COMPACT_ATOMS: atom_id res chain seq x y z
N MET A 1 -40.39 11.71 25.16
CA MET A 1 -39.62 10.71 24.38
C MET A 1 -39.29 11.17 22.95
N LYS A 2 -38.95 12.45 22.71
CA LYS A 2 -38.53 12.96 21.38
C LYS A 2 -37.10 13.51 21.36
N LYS A 3 -36.49 13.74 22.53
CA LYS A 3 -35.12 14.27 22.67
C LYS A 3 -34.04 13.18 22.80
N LEU A 4 -34.43 11.93 23.03
CA LEU A 4 -33.48 10.81 23.16
C LEU A 4 -33.00 10.29 21.80
N PHE A 5 -33.83 10.37 20.76
CA PHE A 5 -33.47 10.00 19.40
C PHE A 5 -32.46 10.94 18.74
N LEU A 6 -32.37 12.20 19.20
CA LEU A 6 -31.40 13.17 18.68
C LEU A 6 -29.96 12.93 19.19
N PHE A 7 -29.78 12.22 20.30
CA PHE A 7 -28.45 11.91 20.84
C PHE A 7 -27.84 10.63 20.26
N ILE A 8 -28.66 9.71 19.76
CA ILE A 8 -28.20 8.43 19.18
C ILE A 8 -27.66 8.63 17.76
N GLY A 9 -28.12 9.66 17.04
CA GLY A 9 -27.62 10.00 15.70
C GLY A 9 -26.22 10.61 15.66
N LEU A 10 -25.74 11.21 16.76
CA LEU A 10 -24.44 11.90 16.82
C LEU A 10 -23.28 10.97 17.21
N LEU A 11 -23.55 9.79 17.78
CA LEU A 11 -22.52 8.87 18.26
C LEU A 11 -22.02 7.88 17.20
N LEU A 12 -22.70 7.76 16.04
CA LEU A 12 -22.35 6.79 15.00
C LEU A 12 -21.26 7.26 14.02
N SER A 13 -20.76 8.49 14.13
CA SER A 13 -19.86 9.11 13.13
C SER A 13 -18.36 8.90 13.37
N PHE A 14 -17.94 8.13 14.37
CA PHE A 14 -16.51 8.06 14.79
C PHE A 14 -15.79 6.71 14.64
N LEU A 15 -16.33 5.74 13.89
CA LEU A 15 -15.66 4.45 13.68
C LEU A 15 -14.81 4.37 12.40
N VAL A 16 -14.10 5.44 12.03
CA VAL A 16 -12.97 5.31 11.11
C VAL A 16 -11.74 4.86 11.89
N VAL A 17 -11.72 3.58 12.25
CA VAL A 17 -10.52 2.92 12.78
C VAL A 17 -9.50 2.86 11.65
N SER A 18 -8.54 3.78 11.63
CA SER A 18 -7.37 3.66 10.76
C SER A 18 -6.48 2.56 11.34
N CYS A 19 -6.32 1.47 10.62
CA CYS A 19 -5.35 0.46 11.01
C CYS A 19 -3.95 0.95 10.64
N SER A 20 -2.96 0.56 11.43
CA SER A 20 -1.57 0.60 10.97
C SER A 20 -1.39 -0.28 9.73
N GLY A 21 -0.27 -0.09 9.04
CA GLY A 21 0.12 -0.94 7.94
C GLY A 21 0.23 -2.41 8.32
N SER A 22 -0.10 -3.28 7.37
CA SER A 22 -0.08 -4.74 7.53
C SER A 22 1.33 -5.29 7.47
N ASP A 23 1.64 -6.25 8.33
CA ASP A 23 2.94 -6.94 8.38
C ASP A 23 3.31 -7.59 7.04
N ALA A 24 2.31 -8.01 6.25
CA ALA A 24 2.47 -8.60 4.91
C ALA A 24 3.38 -7.78 3.96
N TYR A 25 3.27 -6.45 3.98
CA TYR A 25 4.06 -5.59 3.11
C TYR A 25 5.12 -4.75 3.83
N GLN A 26 5.20 -4.83 5.16
CA GLN A 26 6.28 -4.17 5.92
C GLN A 26 7.66 -4.76 5.55
N GLY A 27 8.72 -4.02 5.86
CA GLY A 27 10.10 -4.37 5.57
C GLY A 27 10.59 -3.84 4.23
N GLU A 28 11.75 -4.34 3.81
CA GLU A 28 12.49 -3.84 2.64
C GLU A 28 12.06 -4.51 1.33
N TRP A 29 12.05 -3.72 0.27
CA TRP A 29 11.64 -4.09 -1.07
C TRP A 29 12.61 -3.52 -2.09
N LYS A 30 12.94 -4.34 -3.09
CA LYS A 30 13.50 -3.88 -4.35
C LYS A 30 12.33 -3.46 -5.24
N ALA A 31 12.38 -2.25 -5.76
CA ALA A 31 11.31 -1.66 -6.52
C ALA A 31 11.81 -1.18 -7.89
N THR A 32 11.02 -1.42 -8.93
CA THR A 32 11.30 -0.93 -10.28
C THR A 32 10.11 -0.11 -10.76
N ASN A 33 10.33 1.10 -11.28
CA ASN A 33 9.25 1.92 -11.83
C ASN A 33 8.99 1.62 -13.33
N ASN A 34 8.02 2.31 -13.92
CA ASN A 34 7.67 2.14 -15.35
C ASN A 34 8.80 2.53 -16.33
N ASN A 35 9.76 3.34 -15.90
CA ASN A 35 10.95 3.70 -16.69
C ASN A 35 12.08 2.68 -16.55
N LYS A 36 11.87 1.59 -15.78
CA LYS A 36 12.88 0.59 -15.40
C LYS A 36 14.00 1.14 -14.51
N GLU A 37 13.72 2.23 -13.80
CA GLU A 37 14.62 2.76 -12.79
C GLU A 37 14.44 1.99 -11.47
N GLU A 38 15.55 1.70 -10.80
CA GLU A 38 15.62 0.91 -9.58
C GLU A 38 15.55 1.79 -8.31
N PHE A 39 14.80 1.33 -7.32
CA PHE A 39 14.58 1.99 -6.04
C PHE A 39 14.54 0.97 -4.91
N PHE A 40 14.88 1.40 -3.70
CA PHE A 40 14.61 0.64 -2.49
C PHE A 40 13.44 1.25 -1.75
N ILE A 41 12.47 0.43 -1.33
CA ILE A 41 11.33 0.88 -0.54
C ILE A 41 11.30 0.12 0.78
N ALA A 42 11.29 0.83 1.89
CA ALA A 42 11.15 0.25 3.22
C ALA A 42 9.80 0.68 3.80
N PHE A 43 8.89 -0.26 4.00
CA PHE A 43 7.61 -0.04 4.66
C PHE A 43 7.74 -0.30 6.16
N ASP A 44 7.38 0.68 6.98
CA ASP A 44 7.14 0.52 8.41
C ASP A 44 5.63 0.56 8.69
N ARG A 45 5.25 0.55 9.95
CA ARG A 45 3.87 0.48 10.42
C ARG A 45 3.00 1.68 10.01
N ASP A 46 3.57 2.87 9.88
CA ASP A 46 2.83 4.13 9.63
C ASP A 46 3.47 5.02 8.55
N ASN A 47 4.58 4.57 7.95
CA ASN A 47 5.28 5.30 6.91
C ASN A 47 6.03 4.35 5.98
N PHE A 48 6.46 4.84 4.82
CA PHE A 48 7.47 4.18 4.01
C PHE A 48 8.50 5.17 3.49
N ILE A 49 9.71 4.66 3.23
CA ILE A 49 10.82 5.44 2.68
C ILE A 49 11.11 4.90 1.29
N VAL A 50 11.24 5.79 0.31
CA VAL A 50 11.70 5.49 -1.05
C VAL A 50 13.11 6.03 -1.19
N THR A 51 14.05 5.18 -1.59
CA THR A 51 15.46 5.54 -1.85
C THR A 51 15.76 5.33 -3.33
N ASP A 52 16.24 6.36 -4.01
CA ASP A 52 16.66 6.27 -5.41
C ASP A 52 18.08 5.69 -5.56
N ALA A 53 18.51 5.48 -6.80
CA ALA A 53 19.84 4.95 -7.12
C ALA A 53 21.00 5.87 -6.69
N GLN A 54 20.73 7.16 -6.44
CA GLN A 54 21.72 8.12 -5.93
C GLN A 54 21.76 8.15 -4.40
N GLY A 55 20.87 7.40 -3.73
CA GLY A 55 20.74 7.37 -2.28
C GLY A 55 19.91 8.51 -1.71
N ASN A 56 19.20 9.28 -2.54
CA ASN A 56 18.26 10.27 -2.02
C ASN A 56 17.01 9.56 -1.50
N THR A 57 16.55 10.00 -0.34
CA THR A 57 15.41 9.40 0.34
C THR A 57 14.23 10.36 0.41
N GLU A 58 13.02 9.84 0.18
CA GLU A 58 11.77 10.53 0.47
C GLU A 58 10.89 9.66 1.38
N THR A 59 10.30 10.28 2.41
CA THR A 59 9.47 9.60 3.41
C THR A 59 8.00 9.98 3.25
N TYR A 60 7.15 8.96 3.32
CA TYR A 60 5.71 9.06 3.13
C TYR A 60 4.97 8.45 4.31
N GLU A 61 4.39 9.29 5.16
CA GLU A 61 3.46 8.84 6.19
C GLU A 61 2.13 8.40 5.56
N TYR A 62 1.53 7.33 6.08
CA TYR A 62 0.27 6.82 5.56
C TYR A 62 -0.59 6.16 6.65
N THR A 63 -1.87 5.97 6.30
CA THR A 63 -2.79 5.10 7.05
C THR A 63 -3.35 4.00 6.16
N GLN A 64 -3.44 2.77 6.67
CA GLN A 64 -4.13 1.69 5.97
C GLN A 64 -5.62 1.77 6.26
N HIS A 65 -6.43 1.88 5.21
CA HIS A 65 -7.87 2.06 5.32
C HIS A 65 -8.69 0.99 4.59
N SER A 66 -8.06 0.09 3.83
CA SER A 66 -8.76 -1.04 3.23
C SER A 66 -7.89 -2.28 3.09
N TYR A 67 -8.56 -3.44 3.12
CA TYR A 67 -8.03 -4.77 2.82
C TYR A 67 -9.05 -5.51 1.96
N LYS A 68 -8.59 -6.08 0.85
CA LYS A 68 -9.40 -6.91 -0.04
C LYS A 68 -8.63 -8.18 -0.35
N SER A 69 -9.32 -9.31 -0.31
CA SER A 69 -8.78 -10.59 -0.75
C SER A 69 -9.80 -11.32 -1.61
N HIS A 70 -9.37 -11.80 -2.77
CA HIS A 70 -10.16 -12.64 -3.65
C HIS A 70 -9.26 -13.70 -4.28
N ASN A 71 -9.65 -14.98 -4.20
CA ASN A 71 -8.82 -16.11 -4.67
C ASN A 71 -7.36 -16.07 -4.17
N SER A 72 -7.15 -15.62 -2.94
CA SER A 72 -5.82 -15.42 -2.32
C SER A 72 -4.92 -14.36 -2.98
N VAL A 73 -5.46 -13.57 -3.92
CA VAL A 73 -4.87 -12.31 -4.37
C VAL A 73 -5.28 -11.23 -3.38
N VAL A 74 -4.32 -10.47 -2.88
CA VAL A 74 -4.52 -9.53 -1.77
C VAL A 74 -4.26 -8.10 -2.23
N THR A 75 -5.04 -7.15 -1.73
CA THR A 75 -4.82 -5.71 -1.96
C THR A 75 -5.08 -4.94 -0.69
N TYR A 76 -4.11 -4.12 -0.30
CA TYR A 76 -4.22 -3.16 0.79
C TYR A 76 -4.36 -1.76 0.18
N GLY A 77 -5.29 -0.96 0.68
CA GLY A 77 -5.37 0.46 0.35
C GLY A 77 -4.73 1.29 1.46
N ILE A 78 -3.81 2.16 1.06
CA ILE A 78 -3.13 3.12 1.95
C ILE A 78 -3.41 4.55 1.47
N ARG A 79 -3.55 5.47 2.41
CA ARG A 79 -3.75 6.89 2.14
C ARG A 79 -2.59 7.68 2.71
N LEU A 80 -1.93 8.48 1.88
CA LEU A 80 -0.82 9.34 2.32
C LEU A 80 -1.34 10.48 3.20
N SER A 81 -0.72 10.68 4.36
CA SER A 81 -1.18 11.65 5.36
C SER A 81 -1.04 13.10 4.91
N LYS A 82 -0.01 13.42 4.11
CA LYS A 82 0.33 14.79 3.70
C LYS A 82 -0.61 15.38 2.65
N ASP A 83 -0.99 14.58 1.66
CA ASP A 83 -1.71 15.06 0.47
C ASP A 83 -2.99 14.26 0.16
N GLY A 84 -3.31 13.24 0.98
CA GLY A 84 -4.50 12.42 0.83
C GLY A 84 -4.48 11.50 -0.38
N ARG A 85 -3.37 11.37 -1.10
CA ARG A 85 -3.28 10.46 -2.24
C ARG A 85 -3.56 9.02 -1.80
N GLU A 86 -4.37 8.34 -2.61
CA GLU A 86 -4.72 6.94 -2.42
C GLU A 86 -3.79 6.06 -3.25
N LEU A 87 -3.15 5.11 -2.57
CA LEU A 87 -2.30 4.09 -3.17
C LEU A 87 -2.82 2.70 -2.79
N LYS A 88 -2.43 1.71 -3.58
CA LYS A 88 -2.71 0.29 -3.32
C LYS A 88 -1.40 -0.47 -3.26
N VAL A 89 -1.25 -1.36 -2.27
CA VAL A 89 -0.24 -2.41 -2.26
C VAL A 89 -0.93 -3.69 -2.68
N HIS A 90 -0.60 -4.20 -3.87
CA HIS A 90 -1.28 -5.32 -4.50
C HIS A 90 -0.34 -6.51 -4.66
N PHE A 91 -0.78 -7.68 -4.21
CA PHE A 91 -0.08 -8.95 -4.34
C PHE A 91 -0.78 -9.80 -5.41
N PRO A 92 -0.29 -9.79 -6.67
CA PRO A 92 -1.00 -10.36 -7.81
C PRO A 92 -0.95 -11.89 -7.86
N ILE A 93 0.03 -12.52 -7.20
CA ILE A 93 0.22 -13.97 -7.23
C ILE A 93 -0.45 -14.58 -5.99
N PRO A 94 -1.39 -15.53 -6.14
CA PRO A 94 -2.07 -16.17 -5.01
C PRO A 94 -1.10 -16.74 -3.97
N LYS A 95 -1.28 -16.36 -2.71
CA LYS A 95 -0.46 -16.84 -1.56
C LYS A 95 1.04 -16.48 -1.65
N ASN A 96 1.42 -15.54 -2.50
CA ASN A 96 2.79 -15.04 -2.59
C ASN A 96 2.82 -13.54 -2.27
N GLU A 97 3.34 -13.21 -1.09
CA GLU A 97 3.50 -11.84 -0.60
C GLU A 97 4.95 -11.34 -0.76
N ASN A 98 5.76 -12.00 -1.59
CA ASN A 98 7.15 -11.60 -1.88
C ASN A 98 7.28 -10.81 -3.19
N ILE A 99 6.19 -10.72 -3.97
CA ILE A 99 6.11 -10.01 -5.25
C ILE A 99 4.82 -9.21 -5.25
N GLY A 100 4.90 -7.92 -5.57
CA GLY A 100 3.74 -7.05 -5.54
C GLY A 100 3.86 -5.81 -6.41
N TYR A 101 2.86 -4.94 -6.29
CA TYR A 101 2.85 -3.62 -6.92
C TYR A 101 2.48 -2.55 -5.91
N ILE A 102 3.07 -1.36 -6.07
CA ILE A 102 2.45 -0.12 -5.62
C ILE A 102 1.68 0.43 -6.81
N MET A 103 0.38 0.67 -6.63
CA MET A 103 -0.51 1.16 -7.67
C MET A 103 -1.21 2.45 -7.24
N SER A 104 -1.58 3.29 -8.21
CA SER A 104 -2.44 4.44 -7.96
C SER A 104 -3.88 4.01 -7.69
N ALA A 105 -4.71 4.95 -7.25
CA ALA A 105 -6.16 4.76 -7.11
C ALA A 105 -6.82 4.21 -8.39
N HIS A 106 -6.30 4.56 -9.57
CA HIS A 106 -6.81 4.17 -10.89
C HIS A 106 -6.14 2.91 -11.47
N ASP A 107 -5.53 2.09 -10.61
CA ASP A 107 -4.90 0.82 -10.97
C ASP A 107 -3.71 0.94 -11.93
N GLN A 108 -3.06 2.11 -11.99
CA GLN A 108 -1.80 2.26 -12.68
C GLN A 108 -0.66 1.79 -11.79
N ILE A 109 0.17 0.87 -12.28
CA ILE A 109 1.39 0.44 -11.58
C ILE A 109 2.35 1.63 -11.51
N ILE A 110 2.82 1.92 -10.29
CA ILE A 110 3.86 2.93 -10.01
C ILE A 110 5.19 2.22 -9.80
N PHE A 111 5.18 1.16 -8.99
CA PHE A 111 6.33 0.30 -8.73
C PHE A 111 5.95 -1.16 -8.81
N THR A 112 6.83 -1.97 -9.38
CA THR A 112 6.89 -3.41 -9.17
C THR A 112 7.81 -3.71 -8.00
N LEU A 113 7.35 -4.50 -7.05
CA LEU A 113 8.05 -4.84 -5.82
C LEU A 113 8.47 -6.30 -5.82
N SER A 114 9.67 -6.57 -5.32
CA SER A 114 10.15 -7.91 -5.02
C SER A 114 11.08 -7.90 -3.80
N ARG A 115 11.04 -8.97 -3.00
CA ARG A 115 11.96 -9.15 -1.87
C ARG A 115 13.37 -9.53 -2.32
N ASP A 116 13.49 -10.21 -3.46
CA ASP A 116 14.71 -10.92 -3.84
C ASP A 116 15.55 -10.15 -4.87
N GLU A 117 14.95 -9.62 -5.92
CA GLU A 117 15.65 -8.98 -7.04
C GLU A 117 14.82 -7.87 -7.72
N PHE A 118 15.46 -7.00 -8.49
CA PHE A 118 14.75 -5.99 -9.28
C PHE A 118 14.07 -6.65 -10.47
N ILE A 119 12.74 -6.59 -10.50
CA ILE A 119 11.91 -7.19 -11.56
C ILE A 119 10.97 -6.15 -12.17
N THR A 120 10.42 -6.46 -13.35
CA THR A 120 9.42 -5.64 -14.03
C THR A 120 8.06 -6.35 -14.09
N PRO A 121 6.96 -5.67 -14.46
CA PRO A 121 5.66 -6.33 -14.64
C PRO A 121 5.71 -7.51 -15.63
N ASP A 122 6.55 -7.43 -16.66
CA ASP A 122 6.71 -8.49 -17.67
C ASP A 122 7.29 -9.79 -17.08
N ASP A 123 8.06 -9.68 -15.99
CA ASP A 123 8.64 -10.84 -15.31
C ASP A 123 7.62 -11.57 -14.44
N ILE A 124 6.62 -10.85 -13.92
CA ILE A 124 5.57 -11.42 -13.08
C ILE A 124 4.62 -12.31 -13.89
N ASN A 125 4.40 -11.99 -15.17
CA ASN A 125 3.58 -12.79 -16.07
C ASN A 125 4.13 -14.21 -16.35
N LYS A 126 5.33 -14.52 -15.85
CA LYS A 126 5.99 -15.83 -16.00
C LYS A 126 5.67 -16.79 -14.85
N PHE A 127 4.98 -16.32 -13.80
CA PHE A 127 4.60 -17.11 -12.61
C PHE A 127 3.18 -17.68 -12.70
#